data_AF-A0A6L9M4L5-F1
#
_entry.id   AF-A0A6L9M4L5-F1
#
_cell.length_a   1.000
_cell.length_b   1.000
_cell.length_c   1.000
_cell.angle_alpha   90.00
_cell.angle_beta   90.00
_cell.angle_gamma   90.00
#
_symmetry.space_group_name_H-M   'P 1'
#
loop_
_entity.id
_entity.type
_entity.pdbx_description
1 polymer ?
#
loop_
_entity_poly.entity_id
_entity_poly.type
_entity_poly.pdbx_seq_one_letter_code
_entity_poly.pdbx_strand_id
1 'polypeptide(L)'
;MRGLLLSLSVAEPAGIDHWSKAAIAALAIIPLPPGADDYRTSLLDELNYFSAAQRQIDLRLRITSKEQDEARRIAAMRSVPGVGEVVATTFAAEIFRPERFNRSEEVTAYLGLAPVVRQSGL
;
A
#
# COMPACT_ATOMS: atom_id res chain seq x y z
N MET A 1 -11.87 2.00 19.61
CA MET A 1 -13.22 1.48 19.31
C MET A 1 -13.46 0.06 19.83
N ARG A 2 -12.61 -0.96 19.58
CA ARG A 2 -12.75 -2.30 20.22
C ARG A 2 -12.87 -2.24 21.74
N GLY A 3 -11.99 -1.48 22.40
CA GLY A 3 -12.05 -1.29 23.85
C GLY A 3 -13.33 -0.61 24.37
N LEU A 4 -14.03 0.17 23.53
CA LEU A 4 -15.32 0.78 23.88
C LEU A 4 -16.46 -0.24 23.77
N LEU A 5 -16.46 -1.08 22.74
CA LEU A 5 -17.48 -2.13 22.58
C LEU A 5 -17.39 -3.15 23.72
N LEU A 6 -16.17 -3.53 24.10
CA LEU A 6 -15.91 -4.40 25.24
C LEU A 6 -16.29 -3.76 26.58
N SER A 7 -16.05 -2.45 26.77
CA SER A 7 -16.44 -1.76 28.01
C SER A 7 -17.95 -1.57 28.13
N LEU A 8 -18.68 -1.52 27.01
CA LEU A 8 -20.13 -1.42 26.96
C LEU A 8 -20.84 -2.79 26.92
N SER A 9 -20.11 -3.91 26.97
CA SER A 9 -20.64 -5.27 26.83
C SER A 9 -21.45 -5.50 25.54
N VAL A 10 -21.08 -4.79 24.47
CA VAL A 10 -21.72 -4.87 23.16
C VAL A 10 -20.93 -5.81 22.26
N ALA A 11 -21.60 -6.77 21.64
CA ALA A 11 -20.96 -7.71 20.71
C ALA A 11 -20.35 -6.99 19.50
N GLU A 12 -19.13 -7.37 19.12
CA GLU A 12 -18.47 -6.81 17.94
C GLU A 12 -19.17 -7.25 16.66
N PRO A 13 -19.40 -6.35 15.69
CA PRO A 13 -19.92 -6.73 14.38
C PRO A 13 -18.88 -7.58 13.61
N ALA A 14 -19.37 -8.55 12.85
CA ALA A 14 -18.52 -9.40 12.03
C ALA A 14 -17.67 -8.58 11.04
N GLY A 15 -16.37 -8.89 10.94
CA GLY A 15 -15.45 -8.23 10.00
C GLY A 15 -14.86 -6.90 10.48
N ILE A 16 -14.93 -6.58 11.77
CA ILE A 16 -14.30 -5.39 12.36
C ILE A 16 -12.76 -5.43 12.30
N ASP A 17 -12.15 -6.63 12.19
CA ASP A 17 -10.69 -6.80 12.10
C ASP A 17 -10.07 -6.05 10.90
N HIS A 18 -10.87 -5.81 9.86
CA HIS A 18 -10.44 -5.12 8.65
C HIS A 18 -11.15 -3.78 8.41
N TRP A 19 -11.92 -3.28 9.38
CA TRP A 19 -12.65 -2.00 9.26
C TRP A 19 -13.40 -1.86 7.92
N SER A 20 -14.02 -2.97 7.47
CA SER A 20 -14.70 -3.00 6.18
C SER A 20 -15.87 -2.01 6.17
N LYS A 21 -16.26 -1.51 5.00
CA LYS A 21 -17.46 -0.66 4.86
C LYS A 21 -18.70 -1.29 5.49
N ALA A 22 -18.84 -2.62 5.37
CA ALA A 22 -19.93 -3.38 5.97
C ALA A 22 -19.85 -3.38 7.50
N ALA A 23 -18.66 -3.56 8.08
CA ALA A 23 -18.45 -3.50 9.53
C ALA A 23 -18.71 -2.09 10.09
N ILE A 24 -18.26 -1.04 9.40
CA ILE A 24 -18.51 0.37 9.79
C ILE A 24 -20.01 0.69 9.74
N ALA A 25 -20.71 0.27 8.67
CA ALA A 25 -22.15 0.45 8.55
C ALA A 25 -22.92 -0.30 9.64
N ALA A 26 -22.51 -1.53 9.97
CA ALA A 26 -23.09 -2.28 11.08
C ALA A 26 -22.88 -1.55 12.42
N LEU A 27 -21.67 -1.03 12.68
CA LEU A 27 -21.35 -0.24 13.87
C LEU A 27 -22.22 1.01 14.05
N ALA A 28 -22.60 1.66 12.95
CA ALA A 28 -23.44 2.85 12.99
C ALA A 28 -24.88 2.57 13.50
N ILE A 29 -25.35 1.32 13.42
CA ILE A 29 -26.74 0.93 13.67
C ILE A 29 -26.87 0.08 14.93
N ILE A 30 -25.76 -0.36 15.52
CA ILE A 30 -25.80 -1.13 16.77
C ILE A 30 -26.43 -0.28 17.89
N PRO A 31 -27.44 -0.82 18.60
CA PRO A 31 -28.04 -0.13 19.73
C PRO A 31 -27.01 0.01 20.85
N LEU A 32 -26.74 1.25 21.24
CA LEU A 32 -25.82 1.60 22.32
C LEU A 32 -26.59 2.11 23.54
N PRO A 33 -26.01 2.00 24.75
CA PRO A 33 -26.58 2.60 25.95
C PRO A 33 -26.72 4.14 25.82
N PRO A 34 -27.71 4.75 26.50
CA PRO A 34 -27.87 6.20 26.51
C PRO A 34 -26.58 6.91 26.92
N GLY A 35 -26.12 7.88 26.12
CA GLY A 35 -24.88 8.64 26.36
C GLY A 35 -23.64 8.12 25.60
N ALA A 36 -23.71 6.97 24.93
CA ALA A 36 -22.63 6.46 24.07
C ALA A 36 -22.80 6.84 22.58
N ASP A 37 -23.96 7.39 22.18
CA ASP A 37 -24.27 7.75 20.80
C ASP A 37 -23.44 8.93 20.29
N ASP A 38 -23.25 9.97 21.10
CA ASP A 38 -22.42 11.14 20.72
C ASP A 38 -20.96 10.72 20.52
N TYR A 39 -20.48 9.84 21.40
CA TYR A 39 -19.13 9.29 21.31
C TYR A 39 -18.96 8.36 20.09
N ARG A 40 -19.96 7.52 19.78
CA ARG A 40 -19.97 6.72 18.54
C ARG A 40 -19.91 7.63 17.32
N THR A 41 -20.74 8.66 17.28
CA THR A 41 -20.83 9.60 16.16
C THR A 41 -19.50 10.31 15.95
N SER A 42 -18.93 10.88 17.01
CA SER A 42 -17.62 11.55 16.94
C SER A 42 -16.51 10.65 16.43
N LEU A 43 -16.45 9.39 16.89
CA LEU A 43 -15.44 8.44 16.42
C LEU A 43 -15.66 7.99 14.96
N LEU A 44 -16.92 7.86 14.51
CA LEU A 44 -17.23 7.54 13.12
C LEU A 44 -16.85 8.70 12.19
N ASP A 45 -17.09 9.93 12.62
CA ASP A 45 -16.69 11.13 11.87
C ASP A 45 -15.17 11.22 11.74
N GLU A 46 -14.43 10.97 12.81
CA GLU A 46 -12.97 10.93 12.80
C GLU A 46 -12.43 9.82 11.89
N LEU A 47 -13.01 8.62 11.96
CA LEU A 47 -12.67 7.51 11.06
C LEU A 47 -12.92 7.86 9.59
N ASN A 48 -14.05 8.51 9.29
CA ASN A 48 -14.40 8.94 7.95
C ASN A 48 -13.42 10.00 7.44
N TYR A 49 -13.06 10.97 8.28
CA TYR A 49 -12.08 11.99 7.97
C TYR A 49 -10.72 11.37 7.60
N PHE A 50 -10.17 10.50 8.46
CA PHE A 50 -8.88 9.86 8.18
C PHE A 50 -8.93 8.94 6.96
N SER A 51 -10.02 8.20 6.77
CA SER A 51 -10.20 7.35 5.59
C SER A 51 -10.24 8.16 4.30
N ALA A 52 -10.88 9.33 4.30
CA ALA A 52 -10.93 10.22 3.15
C ALA A 52 -9.55 10.86 2.88
N ALA A 53 -8.87 11.32 3.93
CA ALA A 53 -7.52 11.89 3.83
C ALA A 53 -6.52 10.87 3.27
N GLN A 54 -6.57 9.63 3.74
CA GLN A 54 -5.74 8.54 3.24
C GLN A 54 -6.00 8.27 1.75
N ARG A 55 -7.26 8.13 1.33
CA ARG A 55 -7.61 7.96 -0.09
C ARG A 55 -7.08 9.10 -0.95
N GLN A 56 -7.15 10.34 -0.48
CA GLN A 56 -6.64 11.50 -1.21
C GLN A 56 -5.11 11.49 -1.33
N ILE A 57 -4.40 10.99 -0.31
CA ILE A 57 -2.95 10.78 -0.37
C ILE A 57 -2.64 9.66 -1.37
N ASP A 58 -3.34 8.53 -1.30
CA ASP A 58 -3.16 7.41 -2.22
C ASP A 58 -3.41 7.82 -3.67
N LEU A 59 -4.47 8.60 -3.94
CA LEU A 59 -4.76 9.14 -5.26
C LEU A 59 -3.65 10.09 -5.75
N ARG A 60 -3.14 10.96 -4.87
CA ARG A 60 -2.02 11.84 -5.23
C ARG A 60 -0.74 11.05 -5.46
N LEU A 61 -0.46 10.02 -4.69
CA LEU A 61 0.66 9.11 -4.91
C LEU A 61 0.51 8.35 -6.23
N ARG A 62 -0.69 7.93 -6.61
CA ARG A 62 -0.98 7.32 -7.91
C ARG A 62 -0.83 8.27 -9.08
N ILE A 63 -1.32 9.51 -8.96
CA ILE A 63 -1.18 10.53 -10.00
C ILE A 63 0.28 11.00 -10.13
N THR A 64 1.01 11.10 -9.01
CA THR A 64 2.42 11.51 -8.99
C THR A 64 3.35 10.36 -9.37
N SER A 65 2.96 9.12 -9.03
CA SER A 65 3.55 7.91 -9.59
C SER A 65 3.25 7.91 -11.08
N LYS A 66 4.29 7.73 -11.88
CA LYS A 66 4.20 7.66 -13.33
C LYS A 66 3.49 6.36 -13.74
N GLU A 67 2.18 6.20 -13.50
CA GLU A 67 1.43 4.98 -13.82
C GLU A 67 1.56 4.57 -15.29
N GLN A 68 1.78 5.55 -16.19
CA GLN A 68 2.06 5.27 -17.60
C GLN A 68 3.49 4.78 -17.88
N ASP A 69 4.46 5.12 -17.05
CA ASP A 69 5.85 4.67 -17.20
C ASP A 69 6.06 3.27 -16.60
N GLU A 70 5.46 2.99 -15.45
CA GLU A 70 5.56 1.69 -14.78
C GLU A 70 4.95 0.56 -15.63
N ALA A 71 3.72 0.76 -16.12
CA ALA A 71 3.06 -0.21 -16.99
C ALA A 71 3.86 -0.45 -18.29
N ARG A 72 4.45 0.61 -18.87
CA ARG A 72 5.35 0.49 -20.04
C ARG A 72 6.62 -0.27 -19.71
N ARG A 73 7.24 -0.03 -18.56
CA ARG A 73 8.44 -0.73 -18.10
C ARG A 73 8.17 -2.21 -17.87
N ILE A 74 7.05 -2.55 -17.23
CA ILE A 74 6.63 -3.94 -17.04
C ILE A 74 6.40 -4.62 -18.39
N ALA A 75 5.70 -3.97 -19.32
CA ALA A 75 5.50 -4.50 -20.66
C ALA A 75 6.83 -4.69 -21.43
N ALA A 76 7.74 -3.72 -21.35
CA ALA A 76 9.05 -3.80 -21.97
C ALA A 76 9.88 -4.98 -21.42
N MET A 77 9.88 -5.19 -20.10
CA MET A 77 10.59 -6.31 -19.49
C MET A 77 10.03 -7.66 -19.91
N ARG A 78 8.71 -7.79 -20.02
CA ARG A 78 8.05 -9.02 -20.48
C ARG A 78 8.35 -9.37 -21.94
N SER A 79 8.92 -8.45 -22.73
CA SER A 79 9.41 -8.76 -24.07
C SER A 79 10.69 -9.59 -24.08
N VAL A 80 11.41 -9.65 -22.94
CA VAL A 80 12.60 -10.49 -22.78
C VAL A 80 12.19 -11.96 -22.58
N PRO A 81 12.70 -12.89 -23.41
CA PRO A 81 12.40 -14.32 -23.24
C PRO A 81 12.73 -14.81 -21.83
N GLY A 82 11.76 -15.46 -21.17
CA GLY A 82 11.90 -15.97 -19.80
C GLY A 82 11.52 -14.99 -18.68
N VAL A 83 11.15 -13.74 -19.00
CA VAL A 83 10.70 -12.76 -17.99
C VAL A 83 9.17 -12.71 -17.94
N GLY A 84 8.61 -13.31 -16.88
CA GLY A 84 7.17 -13.28 -16.60
C GLY A 84 6.71 -12.02 -15.86
N GLU A 85 5.39 -11.87 -15.68
CA GLU A 85 4.78 -10.72 -15.02
C GLU A 85 5.29 -10.48 -13.59
N VAL A 86 5.41 -11.54 -12.78
CA VAL A 86 5.93 -11.44 -11.41
C VAL A 86 7.35 -10.86 -11.39
N VAL A 87 8.23 -11.35 -12.27
CA VAL A 87 9.63 -10.89 -12.35
C VAL A 87 9.69 -9.45 -12.85
N ALA A 88 8.92 -9.11 -13.88
CA ALA A 88 8.86 -7.76 -14.43
C ALA A 88 8.35 -6.75 -13.40
N THR A 89 7.25 -7.05 -12.70
CA THR A 89 6.70 -6.16 -11.66
C THR A 89 7.67 -5.99 -10.50
N THR A 90 8.29 -7.08 -10.04
CA THR A 90 9.28 -7.03 -8.95
C THR A 90 10.48 -6.17 -9.32
N PHE A 91 11.01 -6.31 -10.55
CA PHE A 91 12.11 -5.48 -11.02
C PHE A 91 11.72 -4.00 -11.19
N ALA A 92 10.51 -3.71 -11.70
CA ALA A 92 10.02 -2.33 -11.82
C ALA A 92 9.96 -1.63 -10.45
N ALA A 93 9.46 -2.34 -9.44
CA ALA A 93 9.37 -1.88 -8.07
C ALA A 93 10.76 -1.64 -7.45
N GLU A 94 11.70 -2.57 -7.64
CA GLU A 94 13.06 -2.48 -7.08
C GLU A 94 13.84 -1.29 -7.66
N ILE A 95 13.64 -0.99 -8.94
CA ILE A 95 14.39 0.03 -9.66
C ILE A 95 13.78 1.44 -9.51
N PHE A 96 12.48 1.56 -9.20
CA PHE A 96 11.66 2.77 -8.95
C PHE A 96 11.95 4.00 -9.85
N ARG A 97 13.16 4.59 -9.81
CA ARG A 97 13.69 5.65 -10.69
C ARG A 97 14.81 5.13 -11.62
N PRO A 98 14.49 4.55 -12.79
CA PRO A 98 15.47 3.99 -13.71
C PRO A 98 16.41 5.06 -14.29
N GLU A 99 15.98 6.32 -14.35
CA GLU A 99 16.77 7.43 -14.92
C GLU A 99 18.00 7.79 -14.08
N ARG A 100 18.13 7.24 -12.87
CA ARG A 100 19.33 7.40 -12.04
C ARG A 100 20.52 6.58 -12.56
N PHE A 101 20.25 5.62 -13.45
CA PHE A 101 21.24 4.73 -14.02
C PHE A 101 21.53 5.14 -15.47
N ASN A 102 22.79 5.36 -15.78
CA ASN A 102 23.24 5.68 -17.14
C ASN A 102 23.70 4.44 -17.90
N ARG A 103 24.00 3.35 -17.19
CA ARG A 103 24.54 2.11 -17.75
C ARG A 103 23.94 0.87 -17.09
N SER A 104 23.87 -0.23 -17.83
CA SER A 104 23.37 -1.52 -17.33
C SER A 104 24.17 -2.07 -16.14
N GLU A 105 25.48 -1.79 -16.10
CA GLU A 105 26.37 -2.26 -15.04
C GLU A 105 26.07 -1.60 -13.70
N GLU A 106 25.54 -0.38 -13.70
CA GLU A 106 25.14 0.32 -12.46
C GLU A 106 23.91 -0.35 -11.83
N VAL A 107 23.02 -0.90 -12.67
CA VAL A 107 21.86 -1.68 -12.23
C VAL A 107 22.30 -3.01 -11.62
N THR A 108 23.22 -3.73 -12.27
CA THR A 108 23.74 -4.99 -11.72
C THR A 108 24.54 -4.76 -10.44
N ALA A 109 25.31 -3.67 -10.34
CA ALA A 109 26.00 -3.29 -9.11
C ALA A 109 25.01 -2.97 -7.98
N TYR A 110 23.93 -2.23 -8.28
CA TYR A 110 22.89 -1.92 -7.30
C TYR A 110 22.19 -3.18 -6.77
N LEU A 111 21.94 -4.15 -7.63
CA LEU A 111 21.32 -5.42 -7.25
C LEU A 111 22.32 -6.40 -6.58
N GLY A 112 23.59 -6.02 -6.42
CA GLY A 112 24.63 -6.91 -5.89
C GLY A 112 25.01 -8.06 -6.83
N LEU A 113 24.66 -7.94 -8.12
CA LEU A 113 24.89 -8.93 -9.18
C LEU A 113 26.12 -8.60 -10.04
N ALA A 114 26.81 -7.48 -9.77
CA ALA A 114 28.06 -7.17 -10.45
C ALA A 114 29.15 -8.18 -10.07
N PRO A 115 29.91 -8.71 -11.04
CA PRO A 115 31.02 -9.61 -10.75
C PRO A 115 32.10 -8.90 -9.92
N VAL A 116 32.66 -9.60 -8.94
CA VAL A 116 33.78 -9.09 -8.12
C VAL A 116 35.00 -8.92 -9.01
N VAL A 117 35.37 -7.67 -9.30
CA VAL A 117 36.65 -7.38 -9.97
C VAL A 117 37.78 -7.53 -8.95
N ARG A 118 38.40 -8.70 -8.92
CA ARG A 118 39.73 -8.84 -8.28
C ARG A 118 40.75 -8.23 -9.23
N GLN A 119 41.12 -6.97 -9.00
CA GLN A 119 42.34 -6.43 -9.58
C GLN A 119 43.51 -7.16 -8.90
N SER A 120 44.08 -8.17 -9.56
CA SER A 120 45.43 -8.62 -9.24
C SER A 120 46.38 -7.48 -9.60
N GLY A 121 46.69 -6.64 -8.61
CA GLY A 121 47.78 -5.67 -8.73
C GLY A 121 49.10 -6.44 -8.79
N LEU A 122 49.76 -6.34 -9.94
CA LEU A 122 51.17 -6.65 -10.24
C LEU A 122 51.75 -7.97 -9.70
#